data_AF-A0A954Q6V6-F1
#
_entry.id   AF-A0A954Q6V6-F1
#
_cell.length_a   1.000
_cell.length_b   1.000
_cell.length_c   1.000
_cell.angle_alpha   90.00
_cell.angle_beta   90.00
_cell.angle_gamma   90.00
#
_symmetry.space_group_name_H-M   'P 1'
#
loop_
_entity.id
_entity.type
_entity.pdbx_description
1 polymer ?
#
loop_
_entity_poly.entity_id
_entity_poly.type
_entity_poly.pdbx_seq_one_letter_code
_entity_poly.pdbx_strand_id
1 'polypeptide(L)'
;MLAALLILVPAVAAELAFAVPSRRRRLWAVTFGVACHAALVCYVVSTPFPPPTLPWIDSDGLTRYFLLFITTFFLILTTYLPSYLVSNRHRSNRVLCSCLLLSLSAVTTVIVARHLAVLWIAVEATTLATARCIYVEHNPRALGGMTGVLRNGPWSGWGFVLGFFVITGAPGGGPFVNEIMVLSGAFRGGHLIAGCVLIGLLFLVVAGMVATVLRCTCGPQPSGSTAKGESAGERLPVLAALLLAIALGFHTPPFVATWIEQVVTVRSSSELVHSAGAVVSDRSRNIHDNSENWIN
;
A
#
# COMPACT_ATOMS: atom_id res chain seq x y z
N MET A 1 -9.09 10.40 -16.93
CA MET A 1 -10.18 10.99 -16.12
C MET A 1 -10.70 10.02 -15.04
N LEU A 2 -11.08 8.78 -15.38
CA LEU A 2 -11.66 7.82 -14.43
C LEU A 2 -10.76 7.46 -13.23
N ALA A 3 -9.47 7.22 -13.46
CA ALA A 3 -8.54 6.89 -12.38
C ALA A 3 -8.25 8.09 -11.44
N ALA A 4 -8.30 9.32 -11.98
CA ALA A 4 -8.26 10.51 -11.12
C ALA A 4 -9.50 10.58 -10.22
N LEU A 5 -10.69 10.22 -10.73
CA LEU A 5 -11.91 10.14 -9.90
C LEU A 5 -11.81 9.07 -8.82
N LEU A 6 -11.24 7.90 -9.11
CA LEU A 6 -10.99 6.85 -8.12
C LEU A 6 -10.15 7.34 -6.94
N ILE A 7 -9.18 8.22 -7.19
CA ILE A 7 -8.31 8.79 -6.14
C ILE A 7 -9.00 9.99 -5.46
N LEU A 8 -9.55 10.91 -6.25
CA LEU A 8 -10.06 12.18 -5.74
C LEU A 8 -11.35 12.05 -4.95
N VAL A 9 -12.25 11.11 -5.29
CA VAL A 9 -13.51 10.90 -4.55
C VAL A 9 -13.26 10.59 -3.06
N PRO A 10 -12.47 9.57 -2.69
CA PRO A 10 -12.17 9.33 -1.28
C PRO A 10 -11.34 10.45 -0.64
N ALA A 11 -10.43 11.11 -1.38
CA ALA A 11 -9.66 12.24 -0.86
C ALA A 11 -10.54 13.44 -0.47
N VAL A 12 -11.44 13.86 -1.37
CA VAL A 12 -12.39 14.95 -1.12
C VAL A 12 -13.37 14.58 0.00
N ALA A 13 -13.85 13.33 0.01
CA ALA A 13 -14.69 12.84 1.10
C ALA A 13 -13.97 12.92 2.46
N ALA A 14 -12.64 12.71 2.49
CA ALA A 14 -11.84 12.83 3.71
C ALA A 14 -11.83 14.27 4.25
N GLU A 15 -11.62 15.26 3.37
CA GLU A 15 -11.66 16.67 3.74
C GLU A 15 -13.05 17.08 4.25
N LEU A 16 -14.10 16.64 3.56
CA LEU A 16 -15.49 16.86 4.01
C LEU A 16 -15.75 16.21 5.37
N ALA A 17 -15.28 14.98 5.59
CA ALA A 17 -15.41 14.30 6.87
C ALA A 17 -14.66 15.01 8.00
N PHE A 18 -13.53 15.66 7.70
CA PHE A 18 -12.78 16.47 8.67
C PHE A 18 -13.52 17.76 9.05
N ALA A 19 -14.05 18.46 8.04
CA ALA A 19 -14.74 19.74 8.21
C ALA A 19 -16.10 19.59 8.91
N VAL A 20 -16.79 18.46 8.75
CA VAL A 20 -18.14 18.26 9.30
C VAL A 20 -18.13 18.16 10.84
N PRO A 21 -18.82 19.04 11.58
CA PRO A 21 -18.82 19.03 13.05
C PRO A 21 -19.65 17.90 13.67
N SER A 22 -20.70 17.45 12.97
CA SER A 22 -21.63 16.44 13.47
C SER A 22 -21.10 15.02 13.31
N ARG A 23 -21.09 14.27 14.41
CA ARG A 23 -20.62 12.88 14.47
C ARG A 23 -21.34 11.94 13.51
N ARG A 24 -22.66 12.08 13.42
CA ARG A 24 -23.50 11.25 12.55
C ARG A 24 -23.28 11.60 11.07
N ARG A 25 -23.14 12.89 10.75
CA ARG A 25 -22.85 13.33 9.38
C ARG A 25 -21.46 12.89 8.91
N ARG A 26 -20.46 12.84 9.80
CA ARG A 26 -19.13 12.29 9.48
C ARG A 26 -19.19 10.81 9.12
N LEU A 27 -19.96 10.02 9.86
CA LEU A 27 -20.16 8.61 9.54
C LEU A 27 -20.79 8.44 8.15
N TRP A 28 -21.83 9.22 7.85
CA TRP A 28 -22.44 9.22 6.52
C TRP A 28 -21.46 9.67 5.42
N ALA A 29 -20.60 10.65 5.68
CA ALA A 29 -19.56 11.07 4.73
C ALA A 29 -18.58 9.93 4.41
N VAL A 30 -18.18 9.12 5.41
CA VAL A 30 -17.34 7.94 5.19
C VAL A 30 -18.08 6.87 4.37
N THR A 31 -19.28 6.48 4.80
CA THR A 31 -20.06 5.46 4.08
C THR A 31 -20.34 5.89 2.64
N PHE A 32 -20.71 7.15 2.42
CA PHE A 32 -20.97 7.71 1.10
C PHE A 32 -19.70 7.76 0.25
N GLY A 33 -18.57 8.24 0.78
CA GLY A 33 -17.30 8.29 0.05
C GLY A 33 -16.83 6.90 -0.40
N VAL A 34 -16.94 5.90 0.47
CA VAL A 34 -16.62 4.50 0.14
C VAL A 34 -17.61 3.94 -0.88
N ALA A 35 -18.90 4.22 -0.77
CA ALA A 35 -19.91 3.79 -1.74
C ALA A 35 -19.70 4.42 -3.12
N CYS A 36 -19.34 5.70 -3.20
CA CYS A 36 -18.99 6.36 -4.46
C CYS A 36 -17.73 5.74 -5.08
N HIS A 37 -16.69 5.47 -4.28
CA HIS A 37 -15.52 4.74 -4.74
C HIS A 37 -15.90 3.35 -5.28
N ALA A 38 -16.78 2.62 -4.57
CA ALA A 38 -17.25 1.31 -5.00
C ALA A 38 -18.03 1.36 -6.31
N ALA A 39 -18.89 2.35 -6.51
CA ALA A 39 -19.61 2.56 -7.76
C ALA A 39 -18.64 2.82 -8.94
N LEU A 40 -17.59 3.63 -8.71
CA LEU A 40 -16.54 3.86 -9.70
C LEU A 40 -15.77 2.57 -10.03
N VAL A 41 -15.42 1.77 -9.02
CA VAL A 41 -14.75 0.47 -9.23
C VAL A 41 -15.65 -0.49 -10.00
N CYS A 42 -16.93 -0.60 -9.67
CA CYS A 42 -17.88 -1.39 -10.44
C CYS A 42 -17.93 -0.92 -11.90
N TYR A 43 -17.97 0.39 -12.14
CA TYR A 43 -17.93 0.94 -13.49
C TYR A 43 -16.64 0.57 -14.25
N VAL A 44 -15.47 0.66 -13.61
CA VAL A 44 -14.17 0.27 -14.19
C VAL A 44 -14.14 -1.22 -14.57
N VAL A 45 -14.76 -2.06 -13.74
CA VAL A 45 -14.80 -3.52 -13.95
C VAL A 45 -15.80 -3.89 -15.06
N SER A 46 -16.94 -3.20 -15.14
CA SER A 46 -18.01 -3.48 -16.09
C SER A 46 -17.79 -2.88 -17.48
N THR A 47 -16.83 -1.97 -17.67
CA THR A 47 -16.56 -1.33 -18.97
C THR A 47 -15.28 -1.88 -19.62
N PRO A 48 -15.24 -2.00 -20.96
CA PRO A 48 -13.97 -2.20 -21.69
C PRO A 48 -13.03 -1.03 -21.38
N PHE A 49 -11.73 -1.31 -21.17
CA PHE A 49 -10.80 -0.28 -20.71
C PHE A 49 -10.71 0.89 -21.71
N PRO A 50 -10.95 2.14 -21.29
CA PRO A 50 -10.61 3.28 -22.11
C PRO A 50 -9.09 3.36 -22.24
N PRO A 51 -8.55 3.82 -23.38
CA PRO A 51 -7.12 3.98 -23.58
C PRO A 51 -6.52 4.85 -22.45
N PRO A 52 -5.28 4.60 -22.01
CA PRO A 52 -4.69 5.27 -20.87
C PRO A 52 -4.70 6.79 -21.09
N THR A 53 -5.54 7.49 -20.33
CA THR A 53 -5.70 8.96 -20.44
C THR A 53 -4.55 9.75 -19.80
N LEU A 54 -3.75 9.11 -18.94
CA LEU A 54 -2.61 9.71 -18.25
C LEU A 54 -1.40 8.76 -18.34
N PRO A 55 -0.17 9.26 -18.57
CA PRO A 55 1.02 8.42 -18.79
C PRO A 55 1.38 7.48 -17.63
N TRP A 56 0.89 7.76 -16.43
CA TRP A 56 1.29 7.15 -15.17
C TRP A 56 0.25 6.22 -14.57
N ILE A 57 -0.85 5.93 -15.28
CA ILE A 57 -1.96 5.11 -14.79
C ILE A 57 -2.07 3.83 -15.62
N ASP A 58 -1.93 2.68 -14.96
CA ASP A 58 -2.09 1.39 -15.62
C ASP A 58 -3.54 0.94 -15.61
N SER A 59 -3.93 0.23 -16.66
CA SER A 59 -5.28 -0.25 -16.87
C SER A 59 -5.24 -1.71 -17.31
N ASP A 60 -4.55 -2.52 -16.52
CA ASP A 60 -4.40 -3.96 -16.74
C ASP A 60 -5.49 -4.75 -15.99
N GLY A 61 -5.69 -6.00 -16.39
CA GLY A 61 -6.70 -6.88 -15.77
C GLY A 61 -6.45 -7.09 -14.27
N LEU A 62 -5.18 -7.05 -13.84
CA LEU A 62 -4.77 -7.21 -12.45
C LEU A 62 -5.22 -6.05 -11.56
N THR A 63 -5.12 -4.80 -12.04
CA THR A 63 -5.62 -3.60 -11.35
C THR A 63 -7.07 -3.75 -10.91
N ARG A 64 -7.94 -4.38 -11.72
CA ARG A 64 -9.37 -4.59 -11.38
C ARG A 64 -9.54 -5.45 -10.14
N TYR A 65 -8.79 -6.55 -10.03
CA TYR A 65 -8.89 -7.47 -8.89
C TYR A 65 -8.43 -6.78 -7.60
N PHE A 66 -7.33 -6.03 -7.64
CA PHE A 66 -6.87 -5.28 -6.48
C PHE A 66 -7.83 -4.17 -6.07
N LEU A 67 -8.42 -3.43 -7.03
CA LEU A 67 -9.43 -2.42 -6.76
C LEU A 67 -10.69 -3.03 -6.12
N LEU A 68 -11.16 -4.18 -6.60
CA LEU A 68 -12.29 -4.90 -6.02
C LEU A 68 -11.97 -5.36 -4.59
N PHE A 69 -10.78 -5.92 -4.38
CA PHE A 69 -10.33 -6.38 -3.07
C PHE A 69 -10.29 -5.24 -2.05
N ILE A 70 -9.59 -4.13 -2.34
CA ILE A 70 -9.47 -3.02 -1.39
C ILE A 70 -10.83 -2.34 -1.14
N THR A 71 -11.65 -2.19 -2.18
CA THR A 71 -12.97 -1.58 -2.04
C THR A 71 -13.89 -2.42 -1.16
N THR A 72 -13.85 -3.75 -1.32
CA THR A 72 -14.62 -4.67 -0.51
C THR A 72 -14.19 -4.59 0.96
N PHE A 73 -12.87 -4.55 1.22
CA PHE A 73 -12.34 -4.37 2.57
C PHE A 73 -12.86 -3.09 3.22
N PHE A 74 -12.81 -1.95 2.51
CA PHE A 74 -13.31 -0.68 3.04
C PHE A 74 -14.84 -0.67 3.18
N LEU A 75 -15.60 -1.33 2.31
CA LEU A 75 -17.05 -1.50 2.47
C LEU A 75 -17.37 -2.27 3.76
N ILE A 76 -16.71 -3.40 4.01
CA ILE A 76 -16.84 -4.15 5.26
C ILE A 76 -16.47 -3.26 6.45
N LEU A 77 -15.39 -2.48 6.36
CA LEU A 77 -14.98 -1.55 7.41
C LEU A 77 -16.06 -0.51 7.75
N THR A 78 -16.83 -0.01 6.77
CA THR A 78 -17.94 0.92 7.03
C THR A 78 -19.06 0.30 7.87
N THR A 79 -19.22 -1.03 7.86
CA THR A 79 -20.20 -1.71 8.72
C THR A 79 -19.73 -1.81 10.18
N TYR A 80 -18.42 -1.92 10.40
CA TYR A 80 -17.82 -1.98 11.74
C TYR A 80 -17.72 -0.61 12.40
N LEU A 81 -17.48 0.44 11.60
CA LEU A 81 -17.22 1.79 12.08
C LEU A 81 -18.32 2.37 13.02
N PRO A 82 -19.64 2.24 12.74
CA PRO A 82 -20.68 2.68 13.66
C PRO A 82 -20.58 2.05 15.05
N SER A 83 -20.36 0.72 15.10
CA SER A 83 -20.23 -0.04 16.35
C SER A 83 -19.01 0.42 17.15
N TYR A 84 -17.86 0.58 16.49
CA TYR A 84 -16.66 1.13 17.11
C TYR A 84 -16.88 2.54 17.67
N LEU A 85 -17.59 3.40 16.92
CA LEU A 85 -17.92 4.75 17.37
C LEU A 85 -18.93 4.72 18.53
N VAL A 86 -19.89 3.80 18.58
CA VAL A 86 -20.80 3.71 19.72
C VAL A 86 -20.07 3.31 20.99
N SER A 87 -19.03 2.47 20.91
CA SER A 87 -18.17 2.13 22.05
C SER A 87 -17.25 3.27 22.48
N ASN A 88 -16.83 4.13 21.54
CA ASN A 88 -15.88 5.22 21.77
C ASN A 88 -16.53 6.62 21.66
N ARG A 89 -17.68 6.83 22.32
CA ARG A 89 -18.45 8.11 22.23
C ARG A 89 -17.71 9.33 22.77
N HIS A 90 -16.84 9.15 23.75
CA HIS A 90 -16.14 10.24 24.43
C HIS A 90 -15.00 10.86 23.61
N ARG A 91 -14.65 10.27 22.45
CA ARG A 91 -13.51 10.72 21.63
C ARG A 91 -13.96 11.38 20.33
N SER A 92 -13.15 12.35 19.89
CA SER A 92 -13.32 12.95 18.57
C SER A 92 -12.99 11.92 17.50
N ASN A 93 -13.95 11.68 16.60
CA ASN A 93 -13.79 10.76 15.47
C ASN A 93 -13.46 11.46 14.15
N ARG A 94 -13.17 12.78 14.18
CA ARG A 94 -12.86 13.56 12.97
C ARG A 94 -11.62 13.01 12.27
N VAL A 95 -10.53 12.89 13.01
CA VAL A 95 -9.23 12.42 12.49
C VAL A 95 -9.35 10.97 12.01
N LEU A 96 -10.00 10.09 12.79
CA LEU A 96 -10.20 8.70 12.38
C LEU A 96 -10.97 8.58 11.05
N CYS A 97 -12.12 9.24 10.93
CA CYS A 97 -12.93 9.19 9.70
C CYS A 97 -12.16 9.74 8.48
N SER A 98 -11.39 10.81 8.67
CA SER A 98 -10.62 11.44 7.59
C SER A 98 -9.44 10.56 7.18
N CYS A 99 -8.68 10.03 8.15
CA CYS A 99 -7.56 9.13 7.88
C CYS A 99 -8.01 7.82 7.21
N LEU A 100 -9.17 7.26 7.56
CA LEU A 100 -9.72 6.10 6.86
C LEU A 100 -9.95 6.37 5.36
N LEU A 101 -10.55 7.51 5.03
CA LEU A 101 -10.80 7.88 3.63
C LEU A 101 -9.50 8.24 2.89
N LEU A 102 -8.54 8.89 3.55
CA LEU A 102 -7.20 9.12 2.99
C LEU A 102 -6.46 7.80 2.75
N SER A 103 -6.56 6.82 3.66
CA SER A 103 -6.00 5.48 3.44
C SER A 103 -6.62 4.82 2.20
N LEU A 104 -7.93 4.93 1.99
CA LEU A 104 -8.57 4.41 0.78
C LEU A 104 -8.03 5.09 -0.48
N SER A 105 -7.94 6.43 -0.48
CA SER A 105 -7.36 7.20 -1.59
C SER A 105 -5.90 6.80 -1.88
N ALA A 106 -5.10 6.63 -0.84
CA ALA A 106 -3.68 6.32 -0.96
C ALA A 106 -3.47 4.89 -1.50
N VAL A 107 -4.17 3.88 -0.97
CA VAL A 107 -4.07 2.51 -1.50
C VAL A 107 -4.58 2.42 -2.93
N THR A 108 -5.66 3.13 -3.27
CA THR A 108 -6.12 3.22 -4.66
C THR A 108 -5.05 3.83 -5.57
N THR A 109 -4.30 4.83 -5.09
CA THR A 109 -3.16 5.40 -5.83
C THR A 109 -2.03 4.39 -6.00
N VAL A 110 -1.70 3.60 -4.98
CA VAL A 110 -0.69 2.51 -5.07
C VAL A 110 -1.07 1.53 -6.17
N ILE A 111 -2.34 1.11 -6.24
CA ILE A 111 -2.82 0.10 -7.18
C ILE A 111 -2.72 0.58 -8.63
N VAL A 112 -3.03 1.86 -8.89
CA VAL A 112 -3.06 2.40 -10.27
C VAL A 112 -1.73 3.01 -10.73
N ALA A 113 -0.76 3.20 -9.84
CA ALA A 113 0.49 3.90 -10.15
C ALA A 113 1.43 3.07 -11.05
N ARG A 114 1.86 3.66 -12.16
CA ARG A 114 2.96 3.15 -13.01
C ARG A 114 4.32 3.71 -12.63
N HIS A 115 4.35 4.92 -12.07
CA HIS A 115 5.59 5.59 -11.72
C HIS A 115 6.03 5.20 -10.31
N LEU A 116 7.24 4.64 -10.18
CA LEU A 116 7.79 4.17 -8.90
C LEU A 116 7.74 5.24 -7.81
N ALA A 117 8.04 6.51 -8.13
CA ALA A 117 7.97 7.59 -7.14
C ALA A 117 6.54 7.88 -6.65
N VAL A 118 5.54 7.84 -7.54
CA VAL A 118 4.13 8.07 -7.15
C VAL A 118 3.63 6.90 -6.30
N LEU A 119 4.00 5.68 -6.68
CA LEU A 119 3.72 4.48 -5.92
C LEU A 119 4.31 4.59 -4.50
N TRP A 120 5.58 4.98 -4.37
CA TRP A 120 6.22 5.13 -3.06
C TRP A 120 5.57 6.20 -2.20
N ILE A 121 5.26 7.37 -2.76
CA ILE A 121 4.55 8.44 -2.03
C ILE A 121 3.18 7.93 -1.54
N ALA A 122 2.46 7.17 -2.37
CA ALA A 122 1.16 6.62 -2.03
C ALA A 122 1.24 5.53 -0.94
N VAL A 123 2.29 4.69 -0.97
CA VAL A 123 2.58 3.73 0.10
C VAL A 123 2.78 4.47 1.42
N GLU A 124 3.63 5.50 1.44
CA GLU A 124 3.88 6.29 2.65
C GLU A 124 2.65 7.07 3.14
N ALA A 125 1.84 7.60 2.22
CA ALA A 125 0.57 8.23 2.57
C ALA A 125 -0.38 7.22 3.26
N THR A 126 -0.38 5.97 2.80
CA THR A 126 -1.18 4.88 3.40
C THR A 126 -0.68 4.54 4.80
N THR A 127 0.63 4.41 4.99
CA THR A 127 1.23 4.07 6.29
C THR A 127 0.97 5.19 7.30
N LEU A 128 1.18 6.46 6.93
CA LEU A 128 0.92 7.62 7.79
C LEU A 128 -0.56 7.74 8.18
N ALA A 129 -1.47 7.58 7.22
CA ALA A 129 -2.91 7.63 7.48
C ALA A 129 -3.34 6.49 8.42
N THR A 130 -2.85 5.28 8.20
CA THR A 130 -3.15 4.10 9.04
C THR A 130 -2.54 4.21 10.43
N ALA A 131 -1.28 4.66 10.53
CA ALA A 131 -0.61 4.93 11.79
C ALA A 131 -1.39 5.99 12.59
N ARG A 132 -1.92 7.01 11.91
CA ARG A 132 -2.76 8.02 12.55
C ARG A 132 -4.10 7.45 13.02
N CYS A 133 -4.74 6.55 12.27
CA CYS A 133 -5.94 5.83 12.71
C CYS A 133 -5.68 5.09 14.04
N ILE A 134 -4.53 4.41 14.15
CA ILE A 134 -4.13 3.72 15.38
C ILE A 134 -3.81 4.72 16.50
N TYR A 135 -3.12 5.82 16.20
CA TYR A 135 -2.74 6.81 17.22
C TYR A 135 -3.94 7.59 17.79
N VAL A 136 -5.01 7.80 17.01
CA VAL A 136 -6.27 8.40 17.52
C VAL A 136 -6.87 7.57 18.65
N GLU A 137 -6.52 6.28 18.75
CA GLU A 137 -6.87 5.42 19.89
C GLU A 137 -6.22 5.87 21.21
N HIS A 138 -5.37 6.92 21.26
CA HIS A 138 -4.83 7.60 22.46
C HIS A 138 -4.85 6.72 23.71
N ASN A 139 -4.26 5.54 23.55
CA ASN A 139 -4.16 4.59 24.62
C ASN A 139 -2.67 4.53 24.88
N PRO A 140 -2.16 5.35 25.82
CA PRO A 140 -0.79 5.20 26.28
C PRO A 140 -0.52 3.76 26.77
N ARG A 141 -1.56 2.96 27.06
CA ARG A 141 -1.46 1.52 27.31
C ARG A 141 -1.49 0.64 26.05
N ALA A 142 -1.86 1.13 24.87
CA ALA A 142 -1.72 0.35 23.63
C ALA A 142 -0.27 0.33 23.16
N LEU A 143 0.42 1.49 23.15
CA LEU A 143 1.86 1.54 22.88
C LEU A 143 2.70 1.14 24.11
N GLY A 144 2.33 1.61 25.30
CA GLY A 144 3.00 1.25 26.56
C GLY A 144 2.60 -0.12 27.12
N GLY A 145 1.63 -0.81 26.50
CA GLY A 145 1.27 -2.21 26.80
C GLY A 145 1.86 -3.21 25.82
N MET A 146 2.42 -2.73 24.70
CA MET A 146 3.14 -3.54 23.72
C MET A 146 4.64 -3.55 23.99
N THR A 147 5.09 -3.18 25.21
CA THR A 147 6.49 -3.22 25.62
C THR A 147 6.79 -4.49 26.41
N GLY A 148 7.99 -5.05 26.25
CA GLY A 148 8.42 -6.26 26.94
C GLY A 148 7.77 -7.55 26.44
N VAL A 149 7.33 -7.59 25.17
CA VAL A 149 6.64 -8.76 24.59
C VAL A 149 7.48 -10.04 24.69
N LEU A 150 8.81 -9.95 24.54
CA LEU A 150 9.70 -11.13 24.66
C LEU A 150 9.65 -11.77 26.06
N ARG A 151 9.35 -10.99 27.10
CA ARG A 151 9.24 -11.48 28.48
C ARG A 151 7.84 -11.97 28.83
N ASN A 152 6.81 -11.41 28.18
CA ASN A 152 5.40 -11.79 28.38
C ASN A 152 5.01 -13.07 27.62
N GLY A 153 5.50 -13.20 26.38
CA GLY A 153 5.20 -14.29 25.45
C GLY A 153 6.37 -14.48 24.48
N PRO A 154 7.36 -15.32 24.82
CA PRO A 154 8.61 -15.41 24.06
C PRO A 154 8.40 -15.90 22.62
N TRP A 155 7.39 -16.75 22.34
CA TRP A 155 7.15 -17.23 20.98
C TRP A 155 6.60 -16.13 20.08
N SER A 156 5.58 -15.40 20.54
CA SER A 156 5.05 -14.24 19.81
C SER A 156 6.09 -13.12 19.70
N GLY A 157 6.88 -12.90 20.75
CA GLY A 157 7.97 -11.92 20.75
C GLY A 157 9.05 -12.23 19.71
N TRP A 158 9.54 -13.47 19.67
CA TRP A 158 10.49 -13.91 18.64
C TRP A 158 9.86 -13.95 17.25
N GLY A 159 8.59 -14.35 17.14
CA GLY A 159 7.88 -14.33 15.88
C GLY A 159 7.76 -12.92 15.31
N PHE A 160 7.51 -11.92 16.16
CA PHE A 160 7.50 -10.51 15.78
C PHE A 160 8.89 -10.01 15.35
N VAL A 161 9.96 -10.35 16.08
CA VAL A 161 11.35 -9.99 15.70
C VAL A 161 11.73 -10.61 14.35
N LEU A 162 11.45 -11.90 14.16
CA LEU A 162 11.75 -12.60 12.91
C LEU A 162 10.92 -12.04 11.75
N GLY A 163 9.62 -11.78 11.98
CA GLY A 163 8.75 -11.14 10.99
C GLY A 163 9.25 -9.75 10.58
N PHE A 164 9.76 -8.96 11.54
CA PHE A 164 10.40 -7.68 11.25
C PHE A 164 11.58 -7.83 10.28
N PHE A 165 12.49 -8.78 10.51
CA PHE A 165 13.62 -9.00 9.59
C PHE A 165 13.17 -9.47 8.21
N VAL A 166 12.15 -10.34 8.14
CA VAL A 166 11.57 -10.81 6.86
C VAL A 166 10.97 -9.64 6.06
N ILE A 167 10.32 -8.68 6.72
CA ILE A 167 9.68 -7.52 6.07
C ILE A 167 10.71 -6.45 5.68
N THR A 168 11.74 -6.23 6.49
CA THR A 168 12.71 -5.14 6.29
C THR A 168 13.86 -5.49 5.33
N GLY A 169 13.73 -6.58 4.59
CA GLY A 169 14.70 -6.94 3.56
C GLY A 169 15.94 -7.66 4.12
N ALA A 170 15.83 -8.42 5.21
CA ALA A 170 16.91 -9.34 5.58
C ALA A 170 17.04 -10.49 4.56
N PRO A 171 18.24 -11.13 4.46
CA PRO A 171 18.42 -12.29 3.60
C PRO A 171 17.38 -13.38 3.87
N GLY A 172 16.62 -13.78 2.84
CA GLY A 172 15.50 -14.72 2.96
C GLY A 172 14.10 -14.08 3.04
N GLY A 173 14.02 -12.75 3.18
CA GLY A 173 12.77 -11.99 3.06
C GLY A 173 12.44 -11.63 1.61
N GLY A 174 11.16 -11.59 1.26
CA GLY A 174 10.70 -11.23 -0.09
C GLY A 174 11.21 -9.87 -0.61
N PRO A 175 11.20 -8.79 0.21
CA PRO A 175 11.68 -7.48 -0.22
C PRO A 175 13.19 -7.41 -0.53
N PHE A 176 14.02 -8.27 0.06
CA PHE A 176 15.48 -8.24 -0.10
C PHE A 176 15.91 -8.39 -1.57
N VAL A 177 15.31 -9.35 -2.28
CA VAL A 177 15.63 -9.59 -3.69
C VAL A 177 15.26 -8.39 -4.54
N ASN A 178 14.10 -7.78 -4.28
CA ASN A 178 13.64 -6.59 -4.98
C ASN A 178 14.57 -5.38 -4.73
N GLU A 179 14.98 -5.15 -3.48
CA GLU A 179 15.89 -4.07 -3.12
C GLU A 179 17.25 -4.26 -3.81
N ILE A 180 17.84 -5.46 -3.75
CA ILE A 180 19.11 -5.74 -4.43
C ILE A 180 18.99 -5.58 -5.95
N MET A 181 17.89 -5.99 -6.57
CA MET A 181 17.66 -5.81 -8.00
C MET A 181 17.58 -4.32 -8.38
N VAL A 182 16.82 -3.53 -7.62
CA VAL A 182 16.68 -2.08 -7.85
C VAL A 182 18.02 -1.36 -7.63
N LEU A 183 18.74 -1.68 -6.55
CA LEU A 183 20.09 -1.15 -6.30
C LEU A 183 21.05 -1.53 -7.43
N SER A 184 21.07 -2.80 -7.83
CA SER A 184 21.94 -3.28 -8.90
C SER A 184 21.62 -2.58 -10.22
N GLY A 185 20.34 -2.35 -10.52
CA GLY A 185 19.90 -1.58 -11.69
C GLY A 185 20.37 -0.13 -11.64
N ALA A 186 20.26 0.53 -10.49
CA ALA A 186 20.71 1.91 -10.31
C ALA A 186 22.23 2.06 -10.50
N PHE A 187 23.03 1.15 -9.92
CA PHE A 187 24.49 1.16 -10.07
C PHE A 187 24.94 0.80 -11.49
N ARG A 188 24.33 -0.21 -12.11
CA ARG A 188 24.65 -0.60 -13.50
C ARG A 188 24.23 0.46 -14.52
N GLY A 189 23.16 1.20 -14.26
CA GLY A 189 22.72 2.33 -15.06
C GLY A 189 23.56 3.61 -14.90
N GLY A 190 24.64 3.57 -14.10
CA GLY A 190 25.50 4.74 -13.86
C GLY A 190 24.92 5.78 -12.90
N HIS A 191 23.75 5.54 -12.32
CA HIS A 191 23.06 6.47 -11.43
C HIS A 191 23.50 6.31 -9.96
N LEU A 192 24.79 6.56 -9.68
CA LEU A 192 25.39 6.37 -8.36
C LEU A 192 24.68 7.16 -7.24
N ILE A 193 24.35 8.43 -7.50
CA ILE A 193 23.70 9.29 -6.52
C ILE A 193 22.34 8.72 -6.13
N ALA A 194 21.54 8.26 -7.10
CA ALA A 194 20.24 7.65 -6.83
C ALA A 194 20.38 6.37 -6.00
N GLY A 195 21.37 5.52 -6.32
CA GLY A 195 21.69 4.32 -5.53
C GLY A 195 22.09 4.64 -4.09
N CYS A 196 22.98 5.61 -3.88
CA CYS A 196 23.41 6.04 -2.54
C CYS A 196 22.26 6.65 -1.73
N VAL A 197 21.42 7.50 -2.36
CA VAL A 197 20.24 8.07 -1.71
C VAL A 197 19.27 6.97 -1.30
N LEU A 198 19.01 5.99 -2.16
CA LEU A 198 18.16 4.84 -1.86
C LEU A 198 18.69 4.04 -0.66
N ILE A 199 20.00 3.75 -0.62
CA ILE A 199 20.64 3.08 0.53
C ILE A 199 20.43 3.89 1.82
N GLY A 200 20.65 5.21 1.76
CA GLY A 200 20.47 6.09 2.91
C GLY A 200 19.04 6.09 3.43
N LEU A 201 18.06 6.13 2.53
CA LEU A 201 16.63 6.07 2.89
C LEU A 201 16.25 4.71 3.47
N LEU A 202 16.70 3.60 2.87
CA LEU A 202 16.49 2.25 3.39
C LEU A 202 17.08 2.11 4.79
N PHE A 203 18.31 2.58 5.00
CA PHE A 203 18.94 2.58 6.32
C PHE A 203 18.12 3.37 7.35
N LEU A 204 17.64 4.56 7.01
CA LEU A 204 16.85 5.40 7.91
C LEU A 204 15.53 4.74 8.30
N VAL A 205 14.82 4.16 7.33
CA VAL A 205 13.57 3.42 7.56
C VAL A 205 13.82 2.22 8.48
N VAL A 206 14.82 1.39 8.17
CA VAL A 206 15.17 0.23 8.98
C VAL A 206 15.58 0.65 10.39
N ALA A 207 16.43 1.68 10.54
CA ALA A 207 16.87 2.18 11.84
C ALA A 207 15.69 2.69 12.70
N GLY A 208 14.76 3.43 12.09
CA GLY A 208 13.55 3.91 12.76
C GLY A 208 12.64 2.76 13.22
N MET A 209 12.49 1.73 12.39
CA MET A 209 11.73 0.53 12.73
C MET A 209 12.41 -0.31 13.80
N VAL A 210 13.74 -0.53 13.74
CA VAL A 210 14.52 -1.24 14.78
C VAL A 210 14.29 -0.61 16.15
N ALA A 211 14.39 0.72 16.24
CA ALA A 211 14.17 1.41 17.52
C ALA A 211 12.76 1.16 18.06
N THR A 212 11.77 1.05 17.19
CA THR A 212 10.38 0.76 17.56
C THR A 212 10.21 -0.70 17.98
N VAL A 213 10.76 -1.65 17.22
CA VAL A 213 10.73 -3.07 17.53
C VAL A 213 11.41 -3.35 18.87
N LEU A 214 12.61 -2.79 19.11
CA LEU A 214 13.33 -2.94 20.38
C LEU A 214 12.55 -2.37 21.56
N ARG A 215 11.87 -1.23 21.38
CA ARG A 215 10.97 -0.69 22.42
C ARG A 215 9.81 -1.65 22.70
N CYS A 216 9.23 -2.27 21.68
CA CYS A 216 8.12 -3.20 21.87
C CYS A 216 8.59 -4.56 22.47
N THR A 217 9.72 -5.09 22.04
CA THR A 217 10.18 -6.43 22.43
C THR A 217 10.94 -6.43 23.75
N CYS A 218 11.87 -5.49 23.91
CA CYS A 218 12.79 -5.38 25.03
C CYS A 218 12.44 -4.26 26.02
N GLY A 219 11.37 -3.49 25.76
CA GLY A 219 10.93 -2.43 26.65
C GLY A 219 10.46 -2.91 28.02
N PRO A 220 10.26 -1.98 28.98
CA PRO A 220 9.80 -2.31 30.32
C PRO A 220 8.40 -2.94 30.30
N GLN A 221 8.18 -3.91 31.17
CA GLN A 221 6.88 -4.59 31.29
C GLN A 221 5.83 -3.64 31.90
N PRO A 222 4.58 -3.67 31.43
CA PRO A 222 3.49 -2.92 32.06
C PRO A 222 3.21 -3.45 33.47
N SER A 223 3.07 -2.55 34.45
CA SER A 223 2.78 -2.91 35.85
C SER A 223 1.49 -3.73 35.95
N GLY A 224 1.59 -4.97 36.46
CA GLY A 224 0.45 -5.88 36.62
C GLY A 224 0.27 -6.93 35.52
N SER A 225 1.16 -6.96 34.51
CA SER A 225 1.18 -8.02 33.49
C SER A 225 1.87 -9.28 34.04
N THR A 226 1.11 -10.36 34.22
CA THR A 226 1.69 -11.70 34.47
C THR A 226 1.97 -12.37 33.12
N ALA A 227 3.12 -13.03 32.99
CA ALA A 227 3.45 -13.80 31.79
C ALA A 227 2.39 -14.89 31.60
N LYS A 228 1.52 -14.71 30.61
CA LYS A 228 0.46 -15.65 30.29
C LYS A 228 1.06 -16.70 29.36
N GLY A 229 1.00 -17.98 29.74
CA GLY A 229 1.49 -19.07 28.90
C GLY A 229 0.78 -19.08 27.55
N GLU A 230 1.53 -18.99 26.46
CA GLU A 230 0.99 -18.98 25.09
C GLU A 230 0.46 -20.37 24.72
N SER A 231 -0.76 -20.44 24.19
CA SER A 231 -1.37 -21.70 23.77
C SER A 231 -0.83 -22.18 22.42
N ALA A 232 -0.93 -23.48 22.12
CA ALA A 232 -0.52 -24.01 20.82
C ALA A 232 -1.29 -23.39 19.64
N GLY A 233 -2.55 -22.99 19.87
CA GLY A 233 -3.39 -22.32 18.87
C GLY A 233 -2.93 -20.90 18.52
N GLU A 234 -2.21 -20.22 19.41
CA GLU A 234 -1.61 -18.90 19.15
C GLU A 234 -0.25 -19.03 18.44
N ARG A 235 0.53 -20.06 18.77
CA ARG A 235 1.87 -20.28 18.20
C ARG A 235 1.83 -20.78 16.76
N LEU A 236 0.93 -21.72 16.47
CA LEU A 236 0.85 -22.39 15.18
C LEU A 236 0.66 -21.42 13.99
N PRO A 237 -0.27 -20.46 14.00
CA PRO A 237 -0.44 -19.54 12.88
C PRO A 237 0.77 -18.61 12.68
N VAL A 238 1.43 -18.16 13.76
CA VAL A 238 2.63 -17.30 13.66
C VAL A 238 3.80 -18.06 13.03
N LEU A 239 4.06 -19.29 13.49
CA LEU A 239 5.12 -20.13 12.93
C LEU A 239 4.81 -20.54 11.48
N ALA A 240 3.57 -20.91 11.17
CA ALA A 240 3.15 -21.25 9.82
C ALA A 240 3.33 -20.06 8.87
N ALA A 241 2.95 -18.85 9.28
CA ALA A 241 3.12 -17.64 8.49
C ALA A 241 4.61 -17.30 8.24
N LEU A 242 5.46 -17.43 9.27
CA LEU A 242 6.91 -17.18 9.13
C LEU A 242 7.58 -18.20 8.22
N LEU A 243 7.29 -19.50 8.41
CA LEU A 243 7.83 -20.56 7.57
C LEU A 243 7.38 -20.39 6.12
N LEU A 244 6.11 -20.05 5.88
CA LEU A 244 5.61 -19.78 4.54
C LEU A 244 6.29 -18.56 3.92
N ALA A 245 6.45 -17.46 4.66
CA ALA A 245 7.09 -16.26 4.16
C ALA A 245 8.57 -16.50 3.79
N ILE A 246 9.31 -17.21 4.64
CA ILE A 246 10.70 -17.60 4.38
C ILE A 246 10.78 -18.58 3.20
N ALA A 247 9.90 -19.58 3.15
CA ALA A 247 9.85 -20.54 2.05
C ALA A 247 9.61 -19.84 0.71
N LEU A 248 8.65 -18.90 0.64
CA LEU A 248 8.39 -18.10 -0.56
C LEU A 248 9.55 -17.14 -0.90
N GLY A 249 10.26 -16.64 0.11
CA GLY A 249 11.44 -15.77 -0.08
C GLY A 249 12.63 -16.50 -0.69
N PHE A 250 12.91 -17.73 -0.26
CA PHE A 250 13.99 -18.56 -0.84
C PHE A 250 13.58 -19.29 -2.12
N HIS A 251 12.33 -19.77 -2.17
CA HIS A 251 11.79 -20.54 -3.27
C HIS A 251 10.52 -19.87 -3.79
N THR A 252 10.68 -19.01 -4.79
CA THR A 252 9.54 -18.58 -5.60
C THR A 252 9.01 -19.80 -6.35
N PRO A 253 7.75 -20.24 -6.12
CA PRO A 253 7.23 -21.42 -6.79
C PRO A 253 7.28 -21.25 -8.32
N PRO A 254 7.53 -22.31 -9.11
CA PRO A 254 7.66 -22.20 -10.56
C PRO A 254 6.45 -21.56 -11.24
N PHE A 255 5.25 -21.79 -10.71
CA PHE A 255 4.02 -21.17 -11.22
C PHE A 255 3.97 -19.65 -10.98
N VAL A 256 4.62 -19.15 -9.94
CA VAL A 256 4.71 -17.70 -9.67
C VAL A 256 5.72 -17.07 -10.63
N ALA A 257 6.84 -17.74 -10.88
CA ALA A 257 7.84 -17.28 -11.84
C ALA A 257 7.26 -17.17 -13.26
N THR A 258 6.51 -18.18 -13.71
CA THR A 258 5.84 -18.14 -15.02
C THR A 258 4.80 -17.03 -15.12
N TRP A 259 4.08 -16.74 -14.03
CA TRP A 259 3.15 -15.59 -13.98
C TRP A 259 3.89 -14.26 -14.05
N ILE A 260 5.01 -14.11 -13.33
CA ILE A 260 5.82 -12.88 -13.38
C ILE A 260 6.35 -12.66 -14.80
N GLU A 261 6.89 -13.69 -15.45
CA GLU A 261 7.38 -13.61 -16.83
C GLU A 261 6.26 -13.22 -17.82
N GLN A 262 5.07 -13.79 -17.67
CA GLN A 262 3.90 -13.41 -18.47
C GLN A 262 3.54 -11.93 -18.27
N VAL A 263 3.53 -11.44 -17.02
CA VAL A 263 3.24 -10.03 -16.71
C VAL A 263 4.28 -9.10 -17.33
N VAL A 264 5.57 -9.41 -17.20
CA VAL A 264 6.66 -8.60 -17.78
C VAL A 264 6.58 -8.58 -19.31
N THR A 265 6.25 -9.70 -19.93
CA THR A 265 6.12 -9.81 -21.40
C THR A 265 4.91 -9.02 -21.93
N VAL A 266 3.77 -9.08 -21.24
CA VAL A 266 2.59 -8.28 -21.58
C VAL A 266 2.85 -6.79 -21.36
N ARG A 267 3.57 -6.43 -20.29
CA ARG A 267 3.85 -5.02 -19.98
C ARG A 267 4.85 -4.40 -20.96
N SER A 268 5.94 -5.09 -21.26
CA SER A 268 6.95 -4.63 -22.23
C SER A 268 6.41 -4.52 -23.65
N SER A 269 5.57 -5.47 -24.08
CA SER A 269 4.90 -5.40 -25.38
C SER A 269 3.89 -4.25 -25.46
N SER A 270 3.20 -3.92 -24.37
CA SER A 270 2.30 -2.75 -24.33
C SER A 270 3.05 -1.41 -24.47
N GLU A 271 4.25 -1.29 -23.91
CA GLU A 271 5.10 -0.10 -24.03
C GLU A 271 5.73 0.03 -25.42
N LEU A 272 6.10 -1.09 -26.05
CA LEU A 272 6.59 -1.14 -27.43
C LEU A 272 5.49 -0.78 -28.44
N VAL A 273 4.26 -1.24 -28.23
CA VAL A 273 3.12 -0.89 -29.09
C VAL A 273 2.75 0.59 -28.94
N HIS A 274 2.78 1.15 -27.73
CA HIS A 274 2.53 2.58 -27.53
C HIS A 274 3.63 3.47 -28.13
N SER A 275 4.90 3.09 -28.00
CA SER A 275 6.02 3.84 -28.59
C SER A 275 6.06 3.71 -30.11
N ALA A 276 5.80 2.52 -30.67
CA ALA A 276 5.66 2.33 -32.11
C ALA A 276 4.47 3.11 -32.69
N GLY A 277 3.32 3.12 -32.00
CA GLY A 277 2.14 3.90 -32.40
C GLY A 277 2.38 5.41 -32.37
N ALA A 278 3.12 5.92 -31.38
CA ALA A 278 3.52 7.33 -31.32
C ALA A 278 4.46 7.71 -32.46
N VAL A 279 5.45 6.86 -32.77
CA VAL A 279 6.38 7.07 -33.90
C VAL A 279 5.65 7.04 -35.25
N VAL A 280 4.71 6.12 -35.45
CA VAL A 280 3.91 6.04 -36.69
C VAL A 280 2.99 7.25 -36.84
N SER A 281 2.36 7.71 -35.76
CA SER A 281 1.53 8.92 -35.75
C SER A 281 2.33 10.20 -36.02
N ASP A 282 3.57 10.28 -35.54
CA ASP A 282 4.43 11.44 -35.74
C ASP A 282 4.98 11.46 -37.18
N ARG A 283 5.28 10.27 -37.73
CA ARG A 283 5.69 10.11 -39.13
C ARG A 283 4.56 10.43 -40.10
N SER A 284 3.32 10.04 -39.80
CA SER A 284 2.16 10.38 -40.66
C SER A 284 1.80 11.86 -40.61
N ARG A 285 1.95 12.53 -39.46
CA ARG A 285 1.83 14.00 -39.35
C ARG A 285 2.92 14.72 -40.14
N ASN A 286 4.18 14.32 -40.01
CA ASN A 286 5.28 14.93 -40.79
C ASN A 286 5.11 14.73 -42.31
N ILE A 287 4.53 13.61 -42.75
CA ILE A 287 4.23 13.39 -44.17
C ILE A 287 3.12 14.34 -44.65
N HIS A 288 2.07 14.52 -43.85
CA HIS A 288 0.99 15.47 -44.17
C HIS A 288 1.48 16.92 -44.18
N ASP A 289 2.27 17.34 -43.20
CA ASP A 289 2.79 18.71 -43.08
C ASP A 289 3.79 19.03 -44.21
N ASN A 290 4.64 18.07 -44.58
CA ASN A 290 5.48 18.22 -45.76
C ASN A 290 4.66 18.27 -47.04
N SER A 291 3.58 17.48 -47.18
CA SER A 291 2.75 17.49 -48.39
C SER A 291 2.05 18.83 -48.66
N GLU A 292 1.75 19.61 -47.63
CA GLU A 292 1.19 20.97 -47.78
C GLU A 292 2.24 22.00 -48.23
N ASN A 293 3.52 21.78 -47.90
CA ASN A 293 4.63 22.64 -48.35
C ASN A 293 5.06 22.40 -49.82
N TRP A 294 4.62 21.32 -50.48
CA TRP A 294 4.89 21.09 -51.90
C TRP A 294 3.84 21.73 -52.84
N ILE A 295 2.77 22.32 -52.29
CA ILE A 295 1.63 22.83 -53.06
C ILE A 295 1.61 24.38 -53.13
N ASN A 296 2.59 25.06 -52.51
CA ASN A 296 2.82 26.52 -52.64
C ASN A 296 4.15 26.80 -53.34
#